data_AF-A0A3B8I837-F1
#
_entry.id   AF-A0A3B8I837-F1
#
_cell.length_a   1.000
_cell.length_b   1.000
_cell.length_c   1.000
_cell.angle_alpha   90.00
_cell.angle_beta   90.00
_cell.angle_gamma   90.00
#
_symmetry.space_group_name_H-M   'P 1'
#
loop_
_entity.id
_entity.type
_entity.pdbx_description
1 polymer ?
#
loop_
_entity_poly.entity_id
_entity_poly.type
_entity_poly.pdbx_seq_one_letter_code
_entity_poly.pdbx_strand_id
1 'polypeptide(L)'
;MKVLKINASVKPLQASVSRQLVEEVITQIGEGSAEVIDRDLAQGVSLLTGEMVGSYYTPADKRSEAQKNAISESDTLVAELQSADAVVIGLPIYNFGVPGALKAYFDLVARVGITFRYTQNGPVGLLADRPAYVVVASGGIQLGSA
;
A
#
# COMPACT_ATOMS: atom_id res chain seq x y z
N MET A 1 9.60 1.55 16.73
CA MET A 1 8.34 1.49 15.97
C MET A 1 8.65 1.65 14.50
N LYS A 2 8.16 0.75 13.66
CA LYS A 2 8.33 0.77 12.20
C LYS A 2 7.07 1.30 11.53
N VAL A 3 7.18 2.39 10.77
CA VAL A 3 6.05 3.01 10.08
C VAL A 3 6.23 2.81 8.57
N LEU A 4 5.24 2.20 7.93
CA LEU A 4 5.16 2.17 6.47
C LEU A 4 4.49 3.46 5.99
N LYS A 5 5.27 4.32 5.35
CA LYS A 5 4.82 5.54 4.68
C LYS A 5 4.52 5.24 3.22
N ILE A 6 3.27 5.34 2.81
CA ILE A 6 2.85 5.16 1.42
C ILE A 6 2.44 6.52 0.85
N ASN A 7 3.22 7.04 -0.10
CA ASN A 7 2.94 8.32 -0.75
C ASN A 7 2.40 8.09 -2.17
N ALA A 8 1.17 8.54 -2.44
CA ALA A 8 0.51 8.40 -3.74
C ALA A 8 0.47 9.69 -4.56
N SER A 9 0.92 10.83 -4.01
CA SER A 9 0.94 12.10 -4.74
C SER A 9 2.10 12.14 -5.74
N VAL A 10 1.82 12.45 -7.01
CA VAL A 10 2.88 12.65 -8.02
C VAL A 10 3.63 13.97 -7.87
N LYS A 11 3.10 14.90 -7.06
CA LYS A 11 3.76 16.17 -6.77
C LYS A 11 4.87 15.96 -5.74
N PRO A 12 6.00 16.66 -5.84
CA PRO A 12 7.04 16.62 -4.80
C PRO A 12 6.54 17.26 -3.49
N LEU A 13 7.24 17.00 -2.38
CA LEU A 13 6.83 17.39 -1.01
C LEU A 13 6.38 18.86 -0.90
N GLN A 14 7.21 19.77 -1.37
CA GLN A 14 7.04 21.22 -1.43
C GLN A 14 5.81 21.69 -2.22
N ALA A 15 5.22 20.83 -3.05
CA ALA A 15 4.03 21.11 -3.84
C ALA A 15 2.84 20.19 -3.50
N SER A 16 2.93 19.38 -2.45
CA SER A 16 1.93 18.37 -2.09
C SER A 16 1.49 18.50 -0.63
N VAL A 17 0.27 19.01 -0.41
CA VAL A 17 -0.37 19.10 0.91
C VAL A 17 -0.45 17.72 1.57
N SER A 18 -0.84 16.68 0.82
CA SER A 18 -0.89 15.31 1.35
C SER A 18 0.47 14.82 1.85
N ARG A 19 1.57 15.14 1.15
CA ARG A 19 2.91 14.70 1.60
C ARG A 19 3.33 15.45 2.86
N GLN A 20 3.07 16.76 2.92
CA GLN A 20 3.39 17.59 4.09
C GLN A 20 2.67 17.06 5.35
N LEU A 21 1.36 16.82 5.25
CA LEU A 21 0.56 16.28 6.36
C LEU A 21 1.01 14.87 6.78
N VAL A 22 1.46 14.03 5.84
CA VAL A 22 2.02 12.70 6.19
C VAL A 22 3.27 12.83 7.06
N GLU A 23 4.19 13.75 6.74
CA GLU A 23 5.40 13.96 7.55
C GLU A 23 5.05 14.44 8.97
N GLU A 24 4.03 15.30 9.10
CA GLU A 24 3.50 15.73 10.41
C GLU A 24 2.92 14.54 11.19
N VAL A 25 2.10 13.69 10.56
CA VAL A 25 1.50 12.50 11.18
C VAL A 25 2.56 11.51 11.65
N ILE A 26 3.59 11.25 10.83
CA ILE A 26 4.69 10.35 11.19
C ILE A 26 5.50 10.90 12.36
N THR A 27 5.76 12.21 12.36
CA THR A 27 6.44 12.89 13.48
C THR A 27 5.69 12.67 14.80
N GLN A 28 4.36 12.73 14.79
CA GLN A 28 3.53 12.52 15.98
C GLN A 28 3.50 11.06 16.42
N ILE A 29 3.34 10.10 15.50
CA ILE A 29 3.21 8.67 15.83
C ILE A 29 4.50 8.11 16.44
N GLY A 30 5.65 8.52 15.93
CA GLY A 30 6.95 8.04 16.38
C GLY A 30 7.61 8.88 17.46
N GLU A 31 6.98 9.97 17.90
CA GLU A 31 7.63 11.04 18.68
C GLU A 31 8.98 11.47 18.06
N GLY A 32 9.05 11.47 16.73
CA GLY A 32 10.26 11.75 15.95
C GLY A 32 11.30 10.62 15.87
N SER A 33 11.03 9.42 16.41
CA SER A 33 11.98 8.30 16.49
C SER A 33 11.58 7.04 15.67
N ALA A 34 10.50 7.10 14.89
CA ALA A 34 10.05 5.97 14.09
C ALA A 34 11.06 5.59 12.98
N GLU A 35 11.27 4.28 12.78
CA GLU A 35 11.91 3.76 11.58
C GLU A 35 10.90 3.82 10.43
N VAL A 36 11.21 4.58 9.37
CA VAL A 36 10.28 4.79 8.26
C VAL A 36 10.67 3.91 7.07
N ILE A 37 9.77 3.04 6.64
CA ILE A 37 9.80 2.43 5.31
C ILE A 37 9.09 3.40 4.36
N ASP A 38 9.82 4.00 3.41
CA ASP A 38 9.27 4.96 2.45
C ASP A 38 8.90 4.26 1.14
N ARG A 39 7.60 4.16 0.87
CA ARG A 39 7.02 3.62 -0.36
C ARG A 39 6.40 4.76 -1.17
N ASP A 40 7.21 5.39 -2.01
CA ASP A 40 6.78 6.44 -2.93
C ASP A 40 6.26 5.85 -4.26
N LEU A 41 4.94 5.97 -4.48
CA LEU A 41 4.27 5.45 -5.67
C LEU A 41 4.34 6.42 -6.86
N ALA A 42 4.92 7.62 -6.71
CA ALA A 42 5.06 8.58 -7.81
C ALA A 42 5.98 8.09 -8.94
N GLN A 43 6.87 7.14 -8.65
CA GLN A 43 7.75 6.51 -9.65
C GLN A 43 7.06 5.39 -10.44
N GLY A 44 5.81 5.07 -10.10
CA GLY A 44 5.07 3.94 -10.66
C GLY A 44 5.18 2.69 -9.79
N VAL A 45 4.21 1.80 -9.99
CA VAL A 45 4.11 0.47 -9.40
C VAL A 45 3.60 -0.45 -10.51
N SER A 46 4.04 -1.71 -10.53
CA SER A 46 3.56 -2.63 -11.56
C SER A 46 2.04 -2.81 -11.49
N LEU A 47 1.43 -2.95 -12.67
CA LEU A 47 0.03 -3.37 -12.76
C LEU A 47 -0.04 -4.88 -12.56
N LEU A 48 -1.13 -5.33 -11.93
CA LEU A 48 -1.41 -6.75 -11.77
C LEU A 48 -1.54 -7.42 -13.14
N THR A 49 -0.81 -8.51 -13.36
CA THR A 49 -0.85 -9.29 -14.61
C THR A 49 -1.44 -10.68 -14.39
N GLY A 50 -1.88 -11.34 -15.48
CA GLY A 50 -2.35 -12.73 -15.42
C GLY A 50 -1.28 -13.70 -14.92
N GLU A 51 -0.01 -13.47 -15.25
CA GLU A 51 1.12 -14.28 -14.76
C GLU A 51 1.30 -14.14 -13.25
N MET A 52 1.21 -12.93 -12.70
CA MET A 52 1.22 -12.71 -11.26
C MET A 52 0.08 -13.45 -10.58
N VAL A 53 -1.15 -13.31 -11.10
CA VAL A 53 -2.34 -13.99 -10.54
C VAL A 53 -2.15 -15.50 -10.56
N GLY A 54 -1.71 -16.08 -11.69
CA GLY A 54 -1.40 -17.52 -11.77
C GLY A 54 -0.34 -17.97 -10.76
N SER A 55 0.66 -17.13 -10.52
CA SER A 55 1.71 -17.36 -9.52
C SER A 55 1.18 -17.28 -8.09
N TYR A 56 0.20 -16.43 -7.80
CA TYR A 56 -0.43 -16.30 -6.48
C TYR A 56 -1.15 -17.59 -6.07
N TYR A 57 -1.78 -18.28 -7.03
CA TYR A 57 -2.46 -19.56 -6.81
C TYR A 57 -1.53 -20.78 -6.86
N THR A 58 -0.27 -20.60 -7.27
CA THR A 58 0.74 -21.67 -7.24
C THR A 58 1.36 -21.74 -5.83
N PRO A 59 1.37 -22.91 -5.16
CA PRO A 59 2.06 -23.09 -3.88
C PRO A 59 3.53 -22.66 -3.96
N ALA A 60 4.03 -22.02 -2.90
CA ALA A 60 5.35 -21.38 -2.93
C ALA A 60 6.50 -22.36 -3.26
N ASP A 61 6.41 -23.60 -2.78
CA ASP A 61 7.35 -24.70 -3.03
C ASP A 61 7.29 -25.25 -4.47
N LYS A 62 6.23 -24.90 -5.22
CA LYS A 62 6.00 -25.35 -6.60
C LYS A 62 6.15 -24.25 -7.64
N ARG A 63 6.49 -23.02 -7.24
CA ARG A 63 6.67 -21.91 -8.19
C ARG A 63 7.95 -22.09 -9.01
N SER A 64 7.84 -21.88 -10.32
CA SER A 64 9.01 -21.76 -11.19
C SER A 64 9.78 -20.47 -10.91
N GLU A 65 11.02 -20.37 -11.40
CA GLU A 65 11.81 -19.13 -11.30
C GLU A 65 11.12 -17.94 -12.00
N ALA A 66 10.45 -18.18 -13.14
CA ALA A 66 9.68 -17.15 -13.81
C ALA A 66 8.53 -16.64 -12.92
N GLN A 67 7.80 -17.54 -12.27
CA GLN A 67 6.72 -17.17 -11.35
C GLN A 67 7.22 -16.42 -10.12
N LYS A 68 8.37 -16.80 -9.56
CA LYS A 68 9.02 -16.08 -8.45
C LYS A 68 9.41 -14.66 -8.88
N ASN A 69 10.02 -14.53 -10.05
CA ASN A 69 10.42 -13.24 -10.59
C ASN A 69 9.20 -12.33 -10.85
N ALA A 70 8.14 -12.89 -11.44
CA ALA A 70 6.90 -12.16 -11.75
C ALA A 70 6.23 -11.55 -10.51
N ILE A 71 6.37 -12.18 -9.34
CA ILE A 71 5.74 -11.72 -8.09
C ILE A 71 6.69 -11.03 -7.12
N SER A 72 7.96 -10.86 -7.49
CA SER A 72 9.02 -10.34 -6.60
C SER A 72 8.73 -8.95 -6.02
N GLU A 73 8.18 -8.04 -6.84
CA GLU A 73 7.72 -6.73 -6.36
C GLU A 73 6.58 -6.87 -5.36
N SER A 74 5.55 -7.65 -5.69
CA SER A 74 4.41 -7.90 -4.80
C SER A 74 4.85 -8.54 -3.47
N ASP A 75 5.79 -9.48 -3.50
CA ASP A 75 6.35 -10.09 -2.29
C ASP A 75 7.09 -9.05 -1.43
N THR A 76 7.81 -8.11 -2.06
CA THR A 76 8.45 -6.98 -1.37
C THR A 76 7.40 -6.07 -0.71
N LEU A 77 6.37 -5.66 -1.46
CA LEU A 77 5.30 -4.78 -0.95
C LEU A 77 4.52 -5.42 0.21
N VAL A 78 4.27 -6.73 0.13
CA VAL A 78 3.63 -7.48 1.22
C VAL A 78 4.55 -7.58 2.43
N ALA A 79 5.85 -7.82 2.25
CA ALA A 79 6.80 -7.90 3.36
C ALA A 79 6.89 -6.56 4.11
N GLU A 80 6.95 -5.43 3.39
CA GLU A 80 6.87 -4.10 3.99
C GLU A 80 5.60 -3.94 4.81
N LEU A 81 4.45 -4.28 4.22
CA LEU A 81 3.17 -4.22 4.88
C LEU A 81 3.06 -5.20 6.05
N GLN A 82 3.73 -6.34 6.07
CA GLN A 82 3.71 -7.27 7.21
C GLN A 82 4.60 -6.77 8.36
N SER A 83 5.72 -6.13 8.04
CA SER A 83 6.73 -5.70 9.02
C SER A 83 6.38 -4.42 9.80
N ALA A 84 5.41 -3.63 9.30
CA ALA A 84 5.11 -2.32 9.87
C ALA A 84 4.28 -2.39 11.17
N ASP A 85 4.62 -1.60 12.18
CA ASP A 85 3.81 -1.42 13.39
C ASP A 85 2.64 -0.45 13.15
N ALA A 86 2.77 0.44 12.16
CA ALA A 86 1.71 1.34 11.71
C ALA A 86 1.84 1.64 10.21
N VAL A 87 0.72 2.02 9.58
CA VAL A 87 0.69 2.41 8.17
C VAL A 87 0.16 3.83 8.04
N VAL A 88 0.87 4.69 7.30
CA VAL A 88 0.42 6.05 6.98
C VAL A 88 0.34 6.18 5.46
N ILE A 89 -0.87 6.42 4.95
CA ILE A 89 -1.16 6.52 3.52
C ILE A 89 -1.50 7.97 3.19
N GLY A 90 -0.63 8.64 2.43
CA GLY A 90 -0.88 9.98 1.89
C GLY A 90 -1.38 9.91 0.46
N LEU A 91 -2.54 10.51 0.19
CA LEU A 91 -3.08 10.58 -1.16
C LEU A 91 -3.76 11.91 -1.48
N PRO A 92 -3.58 12.43 -2.70
CA PRO A 92 -4.48 13.43 -3.26
C PRO A 92 -5.70 12.76 -3.89
N ILE A 93 -6.71 13.56 -4.25
CA ILE A 93 -7.75 13.16 -5.21
C ILE A 93 -7.37 13.64 -6.61
N TYR A 94 -7.23 12.71 -7.55
CA TYR A 94 -7.04 12.99 -8.97
C TYR A 94 -8.25 12.50 -9.74
N ASN A 95 -8.90 13.40 -10.50
CA ASN A 95 -10.08 13.08 -11.31
C ASN A 95 -11.13 12.27 -10.53
N PHE A 96 -11.54 12.79 -9.37
CA PHE A 96 -12.59 12.21 -8.52
C PHE A 96 -12.26 10.85 -7.86
N GLY A 97 -11.02 10.37 -7.96
CA GLY A 97 -10.62 9.10 -7.35
C GLY A 97 -9.22 9.12 -6.73
N VAL A 98 -8.84 7.98 -6.15
CA VAL A 98 -7.47 7.74 -5.69
C VAL A 98 -6.52 7.67 -6.90
N PRO A 99 -5.23 8.02 -6.75
CA PRO A 99 -4.25 7.84 -7.82
C PRO A 99 -4.19 6.39 -8.29
N GLY A 100 -4.11 6.16 -9.59
CA GLY A 100 -4.09 4.81 -10.16
C GLY A 100 -2.97 3.92 -9.61
N ALA A 101 -1.81 4.52 -9.29
CA ALA A 101 -0.70 3.82 -8.65
C ALA A 101 -1.07 3.29 -7.25
N LEU A 102 -1.90 3.99 -6.49
CA LEU A 102 -2.35 3.49 -5.18
C LEU A 102 -3.27 2.27 -5.33
N LYS A 103 -4.15 2.28 -6.34
CA LYS A 103 -4.98 1.10 -6.64
C LYS A 103 -4.12 -0.09 -7.07
N ALA A 104 -3.13 0.14 -7.94
CA ALA A 104 -2.21 -0.90 -8.37
C ALA A 104 -1.37 -1.45 -7.20
N TYR A 105 -0.91 -0.61 -6.28
CA TYR A 105 -0.28 -1.06 -5.03
C TYR A 105 -1.20 -2.02 -4.25
N PHE A 106 -2.48 -1.65 -4.07
CA PHE A 106 -3.44 -2.52 -3.38
C PHE A 106 -3.68 -3.84 -4.09
N ASP A 107 -3.70 -3.86 -5.43
CA ASP A 107 -3.79 -5.11 -6.20
C ASP A 107 -2.58 -6.03 -5.96
N LEU A 108 -1.40 -5.46 -5.75
CA LEU A 108 -0.19 -6.23 -5.47
C LEU A 108 -0.10 -6.71 -4.02
N VAL A 109 -0.67 -6.00 -3.03
CA VAL A 109 -0.62 -6.45 -1.62
C VAL A 109 -1.81 -7.33 -1.21
N ALA A 110 -2.90 -7.35 -1.96
CA ALA A 110 -4.04 -8.26 -1.74
C ALA A 110 -3.71 -9.67 -2.27
N ARG A 111 -3.06 -10.49 -1.44
CA ARG A 111 -2.53 -11.81 -1.79
C ARG A 111 -3.27 -12.91 -1.05
N VAL A 112 -3.96 -13.77 -1.80
CA VAL A 112 -4.68 -14.93 -1.27
C VAL A 112 -3.71 -15.87 -0.53
N GLY A 113 -4.10 -16.30 0.67
CA GLY A 113 -3.28 -17.13 1.54
C GLY A 113 -2.15 -16.40 2.27
N ILE A 114 -1.94 -15.10 2.01
CA ILE A 114 -0.87 -14.31 2.63
C ILE A 114 -1.43 -13.12 3.41
N THR A 115 -2.19 -12.23 2.76
CA THR A 115 -2.78 -11.04 3.41
C THR A 115 -4.28 -11.17 3.62
N PHE A 116 -4.93 -12.10 2.91
CA PHE A 116 -6.32 -12.50 3.16
C PHE A 116 -6.54 -13.96 2.77
N ARG A 117 -7.66 -14.56 3.19
CA ARG A 117 -8.14 -15.86 2.72
C ARG A 117 -9.65 -15.88 2.56
N TYR A 118 -10.17 -16.79 1.74
CA TYR A 118 -11.61 -17.04 1.63
C TYR A 118 -12.12 -17.93 2.77
N THR A 119 -13.33 -17.64 3.22
CA THR A 119 -14.11 -18.47 4.16
C THR A 119 -15.53 -18.64 3.61
N GLN A 120 -16.34 -19.47 4.26
CA GLN A 120 -17.76 -19.63 3.89
C GLN A 120 -18.55 -18.31 3.98
N ASN A 121 -18.11 -17.36 4.82
CA ASN A 121 -18.77 -16.07 5.03
C ASN A 121 -18.12 -14.92 4.23
N GLY A 122 -17.24 -15.24 3.28
CA GLY A 122 -16.48 -14.26 2.50
C GLY A 122 -15.00 -14.14 2.90
N PRO A 123 -14.25 -13.21 2.29
CA PRO A 123 -12.83 -13.02 2.56
C PRO A 123 -12.60 -12.44 3.96
N VAL A 124 -11.53 -12.90 4.62
CA VAL A 124 -11.06 -12.36 5.91
C VAL A 124 -9.58 -11.99 5.80
N GLY A 125 -9.19 -10.88 6.43
CA GLY A 125 -7.79 -10.45 6.51
C GLY A 125 -6.94 -11.40 7.36
N LEU A 126 -5.66 -11.51 7.02
CA LEU A 126 -4.66 -12.31 7.73
C LEU A 126 -3.58 -11.46 8.42
N LEU A 127 -3.53 -10.17 8.11
CA LEU A 127 -2.59 -9.25 8.73
C LEU A 127 -3.01 -8.94 10.17
N ALA A 128 -2.03 -8.80 11.05
CA ALA A 128 -2.26 -8.34 12.42
C ALA A 128 -2.85 -6.92 12.42
N ASP A 129 -3.76 -6.68 13.37
CA ASP A 129 -4.34 -5.38 13.61
C ASP A 129 -3.26 -4.37 13.97
N ARG A 130 -3.37 -3.17 13.38
CA ARG A 130 -2.44 -2.08 13.60
C ARG A 130 -3.10 -0.75 13.26
N PRO A 131 -2.63 0.37 13.82
CA PRO A 131 -3.11 1.68 13.43
C PRO A 131 -2.78 1.97 11.95
N ALA A 132 -3.80 2.40 11.21
CA ALA A 132 -3.69 2.86 9.84
C ALA A 132 -4.25 4.28 9.73
N TYR A 133 -3.43 5.20 9.23
CA TYR A 133 -3.78 6.61 9.06
C TYR A 133 -3.89 6.92 7.58
N VAL A 134 -5.04 7.47 7.17
CA VAL A 134 -5.29 7.84 5.78
C VAL A 134 -5.39 9.36 5.69
N VAL A 135 -4.39 9.98 5.06
CA VAL A 135 -4.26 11.42 4.90
C VAL A 135 -4.67 11.79 3.48
N VAL A 136 -5.89 12.31 3.35
CA VAL A 136 -6.45 12.71 2.05
C VAL A 136 -6.39 14.23 1.90
N ALA A 137 -5.76 14.69 0.81
CA ALA A 137 -5.83 16.09 0.39
C ALA A 137 -6.72 16.23 -0.85
N SER A 138 -7.81 17.00 -0.74
CA SER A 138 -8.73 17.25 -1.84
C SER A 138 -8.99 18.75 -1.97
N GLY A 139 -8.89 19.29 -3.18
CA GLY A 139 -9.05 20.73 -3.44
C GLY A 139 -10.50 21.20 -3.53
N GLY A 140 -11.46 20.32 -3.85
CA GLY A 140 -12.84 20.72 -4.12
C GLY A 140 -13.92 19.67 -3.82
N ILE A 141 -13.55 18.52 -3.24
CA ILE A 141 -14.48 17.44 -2.93
C ILE A 141 -14.27 17.04 -1.47
N GLN A 142 -15.33 17.09 -0.68
CA GLN A 142 -15.28 16.68 0.73
C GLN A 142 -15.14 15.15 0.82
N LEU A 143 -14.46 14.67 1.87
CA LEU A 143 -14.37 13.24 2.15
C LEU A 143 -15.79 12.66 2.31
N GLY A 144 -16.14 11.58 1.59
CA GLY A 144 -17.46 10.93 1.66
C GLY A 144 -18.55 11.51 0.76
N SER A 145 -18.18 12.20 -0.33
CA SER A 145 -19.14 12.83 -1.26
C SER A 145 -19.81 11.85 -2.27
N ALA A 146 -19.58 10.55 -2.13
CA ALA A 146 -20.12 9.48 -2.97
C ALA A 146 -20.71 8.36 -2.11
#